data_AF-A0A7J4FAS8-F1
#
_entry.id   AF-A0A7J4FAS8-F1
#
_cell.length_a   1.000
_cell.length_b   1.000
_cell.length_c   1.000
_cell.angle_alpha   90.00
_cell.angle_beta   90.00
_cell.angle_gamma   90.00
#
_symmetry.space_group_name_H-M   'P 1'
#
loop_
_entity.id
_entity.type
_entity.pdbx_description
1 polymer ?
#
loop_
_entity_poly.entity_id
_entity_poly.type
_entity_poly.pdbx_seq_one_letter_code
_entity_poly.pdbx_strand_id
1 'polypeptide(L)'
;GKRMVIKAKDEVASRVFDEVERLLKDVVGGKDDRFKYDEILVKLVEEAVSGIGEREIVLAANKRDREFLLKNLSRLEEHLSNDLGYDVKLLIANEALNCLGGVIAHDKERRKIYYNTLEGRLLKLRRTMKAKVIRELLGGA
;
A
#
# COMPACT_ATOMS: atom_id res chain seq x y z
N GLY A 1 -4.97 -36.68 10.11
CA GLY A 1 -6.09 -36.16 10.91
C GLY A 1 -6.46 -34.74 10.50
N LYS A 2 -7.73 -34.31 10.70
CA LYS A 2 -8.30 -33.03 10.23
C LYS A 2 -7.44 -31.78 10.51
N ARG A 3 -6.80 -31.73 11.68
CA ARG A 3 -5.89 -30.62 12.08
C ARG A 3 -4.64 -30.51 11.19
N MET A 4 -4.08 -31.64 10.74
CA MET A 4 -2.94 -31.63 9.82
C MET A 4 -3.33 -31.12 8.43
N VAL A 5 -4.54 -31.46 7.96
CA VAL A 5 -5.03 -31.01 6.65
C VAL A 5 -5.24 -29.49 6.65
N ILE A 6 -5.83 -28.93 7.70
CA ILE A 6 -6.00 -27.48 7.84
C ILE A 6 -4.65 -26.78 7.85
N LYS A 7 -3.68 -27.31 8.62
CA LYS A 7 -2.33 -26.74 8.69
C LYS A 7 -1.63 -26.76 7.32
N ALA A 8 -1.71 -27.87 6.59
CA ALA A 8 -1.13 -27.98 5.25
C ALA A 8 -1.77 -26.99 4.25
N LYS A 9 -3.10 -26.84 4.28
CA LYS A 9 -3.81 -25.84 3.45
C LYS A 9 -3.36 -24.40 3.77
N ASP A 10 -3.18 -24.09 5.04
CA ASP A 10 -2.70 -22.79 5.52
C ASP A 10 -1.25 -22.49 5.10
N GLU A 11 -0.39 -23.51 5.11
CA GLU A 11 1.00 -23.40 4.65
C GLU A 11 1.09 -23.10 3.15
N VAL A 12 0.28 -23.79 2.33
CA VAL A 12 0.22 -23.52 0.87
C VAL A 12 -0.23 -22.10 0.61
N ALA A 13 -1.32 -21.65 1.25
CA ALA A 13 -1.79 -20.28 1.10
C ALA A 13 -0.73 -19.26 1.54
N SER A 14 -0.02 -19.53 2.64
CA SER A 14 1.04 -18.63 3.12
C SER A 14 2.17 -18.49 2.11
N ARG A 15 2.64 -19.58 1.51
CA ARG A 15 3.69 -19.54 0.47
C ARG A 15 3.31 -18.67 -0.73
N VAL A 16 2.03 -18.67 -1.13
CA VAL A 16 1.55 -17.79 -2.21
C VAL A 16 1.69 -16.32 -1.81
N PHE A 17 1.29 -15.94 -0.60
CA PHE A 17 1.43 -14.57 -0.14
C PHE A 17 2.90 -14.15 0.06
N ASP A 18 3.76 -15.07 0.51
CA ASP A 18 5.20 -14.84 0.64
C ASP A 18 5.83 -14.56 -0.74
N GLU A 19 5.41 -15.30 -1.77
CA GLU A 19 5.86 -15.05 -3.15
C GLU A 19 5.34 -13.72 -3.70
N VAL A 20 4.09 -13.35 -3.40
CA VAL A 20 3.58 -12.01 -3.76
C VAL A 20 4.38 -10.90 -3.07
N GLU A 21 4.74 -11.07 -1.80
CA GLU A 21 5.60 -10.11 -1.11
C GLU A 21 6.99 -9.99 -1.75
N ARG A 22 7.57 -11.12 -2.19
CA ARG A 22 8.83 -11.14 -2.94
C ARG A 22 8.71 -10.38 -4.27
N LEU A 23 7.63 -10.60 -5.02
CA LEU A 23 7.37 -9.88 -6.27
C LEU A 23 7.19 -8.38 -6.03
N LEU A 24 6.49 -7.98 -4.96
CA LEU A 24 6.37 -6.57 -4.58
C LEU A 24 7.73 -5.95 -4.27
N LYS A 25 8.64 -6.68 -3.60
CA LYS A 25 10.02 -6.23 -3.36
C LYS A 25 10.78 -5.98 -4.67
N ASP A 26 10.58 -6.82 -5.68
CA ASP A 26 11.21 -6.65 -6.98
C ASP A 26 10.66 -5.40 -7.71
N VAL A 27 9.34 -5.20 -7.72
CA VAL A 27 8.70 -4.00 -8.28
C VAL A 27 9.20 -2.72 -7.61
N VAL A 28 9.16 -2.72 -6.28
CA VAL A 28 9.57 -1.59 -5.43
C VAL A 28 11.08 -1.31 -5.54
N GLY A 29 11.88 -2.34 -5.84
CA GLY A 29 13.31 -2.24 -6.09
C GLY A 29 13.66 -1.88 -7.53
N GLY A 30 12.67 -1.68 -8.42
CA GLY A 30 12.89 -1.38 -9.84
C GLY A 30 13.51 -2.55 -10.62
N LYS A 31 13.34 -3.78 -10.15
CA LYS A 31 13.86 -4.99 -10.83
C LYS A 31 12.87 -5.58 -11.83
N ASP A 32 11.62 -5.11 -11.82
CA ASP A 32 10.56 -5.56 -12.69
C ASP A 32 10.14 -4.42 -13.63
N ASP A 33 10.70 -4.42 -14.84
CA ASP A 33 10.50 -3.36 -15.84
C ASP A 33 9.05 -3.21 -16.32
N ARG A 34 8.18 -4.18 -16.00
CA ARG A 34 6.75 -4.10 -16.31
C ARG A 34 6.02 -3.05 -15.46
N PHE A 35 6.62 -2.65 -14.34
CA PHE A 35 6.01 -1.77 -13.37
C PHE A 35 6.91 -0.57 -13.08
N LYS A 36 6.32 0.62 -13.19
CA LYS A 36 6.96 1.85 -12.72
C LYS A 36 6.46 2.15 -11.32
N TYR A 37 7.29 1.87 -10.32
CA TYR A 37 6.89 2.02 -8.92
C TYR A 37 6.49 3.46 -8.57
N ASP A 38 7.15 4.46 -9.15
CA ASP A 38 6.81 5.87 -8.94
C ASP A 38 5.35 6.17 -9.35
N GLU A 39 4.91 5.65 -10.50
CA GLU A 39 3.51 5.81 -10.97
C GLU A 39 2.53 5.10 -10.03
N ILE A 40 2.93 3.96 -9.46
CA ILE A 40 2.14 3.24 -8.46
C ILE A 40 2.05 4.05 -7.16
N LEU A 41 3.16 4.61 -6.69
CA LEU A 41 3.21 5.42 -5.48
C LEU A 41 2.31 6.66 -5.59
N VAL A 42 2.31 7.34 -6.74
CA VAL A 42 1.41 8.48 -7.00
C VAL A 42 -0.05 8.07 -6.85
N LYS A 43 -0.47 6.95 -7.45
CA LYS A 43 -1.84 6.42 -7.29
C LYS A 43 -2.17 6.05 -5.84
N LEU A 44 -1.22 5.49 -5.10
CA LEU A 44 -1.41 5.19 -3.68
C LEU A 44 -1.60 6.46 -2.85
N VAL A 45 -0.95 7.56 -3.23
CA VAL A 45 -1.16 8.88 -2.60
C VAL A 45 -2.55 9.41 -2.94
N GLU A 46 -2.95 9.41 -4.22
CA GLU A 46 -4.27 9.87 -4.66
C GLU A 46 -5.40 9.18 -3.92
N GLU A 47 -5.37 7.84 -3.85
CA GLU A 47 -6.37 7.06 -3.12
C GLU A 47 -6.40 7.41 -1.63
N ALA A 48 -5.22 7.60 -1.01
CA ALA A 48 -5.12 7.89 0.41
C ALA A 48 -5.61 9.30 0.75
N VAL A 49 -5.25 10.29 -0.08
CA VAL A 49 -5.68 11.68 0.05
C VAL A 49 -7.19 11.79 -0.14
N SER A 50 -7.72 11.18 -1.21
CA SER A 50 -9.16 11.11 -1.49
C SER A 50 -9.92 10.41 -0.35
N GLY A 51 -9.35 9.34 0.19
CA GLY A 51 -9.95 8.58 1.29
C GLY A 51 -10.01 9.32 2.63
N ILE A 52 -9.11 10.30 2.85
CA ILE A 52 -9.16 11.19 4.02
C ILE A 52 -10.20 12.30 3.81
N GLY A 53 -10.21 12.91 2.61
CA GLY A 53 -11.17 13.95 2.23
C GLY A 53 -10.99 15.25 3.02
N GLU A 54 -9.75 15.62 3.33
CA GLU A 54 -9.39 16.86 4.04
C GLU A 54 -8.47 17.72 3.17
N ARG A 55 -8.36 19.01 3.49
CA ARG A 55 -7.49 19.95 2.77
C ARG A 55 -6.02 19.83 3.15
N GLU A 56 -5.73 19.63 4.44
CA GLU A 56 -4.37 19.44 4.94
C GLU A 56 -4.14 18.00 5.37
N ILE A 57 -3.21 17.31 4.70
CA ILE A 57 -2.97 15.89 4.88
C ILE A 57 -1.49 15.64 5.14
N VAL A 58 -1.20 14.83 6.16
CA VAL A 58 0.15 14.37 6.49
C VAL A 58 0.38 13.00 5.88
N LEU A 59 1.46 12.84 5.12
CA LEU A 59 1.89 11.58 4.52
C LEU A 59 3.12 11.04 5.26
N ALA A 60 3.02 9.82 5.78
CA ALA A 60 4.16 9.05 6.28
C ALA A 60 4.52 7.94 5.30
N ALA A 61 5.80 7.83 4.98
CA ALA A 61 6.34 6.86 4.02
C ALA A 61 7.73 6.39 4.48
N ASN A 62 8.27 5.35 3.85
CA ASN A 62 9.65 4.97 4.08
C ASN A 62 10.64 6.02 3.52
N LYS A 63 11.93 5.83 3.78
CA LYS A 63 12.97 6.81 3.38
C LYS A 63 12.95 7.12 1.88
N ARG A 64 12.94 6.08 1.02
CA ARG A 64 12.99 6.24 -0.44
C ARG A 64 11.75 6.96 -0.96
N ASP A 65 10.57 6.50 -0.54
CA ASP A 65 9.30 7.04 -1.01
C ASP A 65 9.14 8.48 -0.53
N ARG A 66 9.57 8.79 0.70
CA ARG A 66 9.63 10.18 1.21
C ARG A 66 10.52 11.07 0.35
N GLU A 67 11.69 10.61 -0.08
CA GLU A 67 12.57 11.38 -0.98
C GLU A 67 11.88 11.67 -2.32
N PHE A 68 11.16 10.69 -2.88
CA PHE A 68 10.36 10.89 -4.09
C PHE A 68 9.23 11.90 -3.87
N LEU A 69 8.47 11.76 -2.78
CA LEU A 69 7.35 12.64 -2.45
C LEU A 69 7.80 14.08 -2.22
N LEU A 70 8.91 14.29 -1.51
CA LEU A 70 9.47 15.62 -1.28
C LEU A 70 9.91 16.28 -2.59
N LYS A 71 10.54 15.54 -3.51
CA LYS A 71 10.96 16.05 -4.82
C LYS A 71 9.80 16.44 -5.73
N ASN A 72 8.65 15.79 -5.57
CA ASN A 72 7.47 15.97 -6.42
C ASN A 72 6.29 16.66 -5.72
N LEU A 73 6.51 17.22 -4.51
CA LEU A 73 5.45 17.68 -3.61
C LEU A 73 4.50 18.68 -4.28
N SER A 74 5.04 19.76 -4.85
CA SER A 74 4.21 20.81 -5.47
C SER A 74 3.41 20.30 -6.67
N ARG A 75 4.00 19.39 -7.47
CA ARG A 75 3.30 18.77 -8.60
C ARG A 75 2.18 17.85 -8.13
N LEU A 76 2.38 17.13 -7.02
CA LEU A 76 1.36 16.28 -6.41
C LEU A 76 0.21 17.13 -5.87
N GLU A 77 0.50 18.20 -5.14
CA GLU A 77 -0.51 19.12 -4.62
C GLU A 77 -1.36 19.73 -5.74
N GLU A 78 -0.72 20.22 -6.81
CA GLU A 78 -1.42 20.75 -7.99
C GLU A 78 -2.31 19.70 -8.65
N HIS A 79 -1.78 18.51 -8.90
CA HIS A 79 -2.53 17.41 -9.51
C HIS A 79 -3.74 17.01 -8.67
N LEU A 80 -3.54 16.78 -7.37
CA LEU A 80 -4.61 16.38 -6.45
C LEU A 80 -5.66 17.47 -6.31
N SER A 81 -5.25 18.74 -6.27
CA SER A 81 -6.19 19.86 -6.14
C SER A 81 -7.09 19.99 -7.37
N ASN A 82 -6.53 19.78 -8.56
CA ASN A 82 -7.27 19.76 -9.81
C ASN A 82 -8.25 18.58 -9.87
N ASP A 83 -7.80 17.38 -9.50
CA ASP A 83 -8.59 16.16 -9.56
C ASP A 83 -9.74 16.15 -8.53
N LEU A 84 -9.51 16.72 -7.35
CA LEU A 84 -10.48 16.73 -6.24
C LEU A 84 -11.38 17.98 -6.22
N GLY A 85 -11.02 19.04 -6.95
CA GLY A 85 -11.80 20.28 -7.03
C GLY A 85 -11.68 21.19 -5.80
N TYR A 86 -10.65 20.99 -4.96
CA TYR A 86 -10.35 21.86 -3.83
C TYR A 86 -8.84 21.88 -3.55
N ASP A 87 -8.35 22.95 -2.93
CA ASP A 87 -6.94 23.11 -2.59
C ASP A 87 -6.47 22.06 -1.55
N VAL A 88 -5.51 21.24 -1.96
CA VAL A 88 -4.88 20.18 -1.17
C VAL A 88 -3.46 20.58 -0.83
N LYS A 89 -3.16 20.54 0.47
CA LYS A 89 -1.83 20.75 1.01
C LYS A 89 -1.30 19.47 1.65
N LEU A 90 -0.12 19.06 1.22
CA LEU A 90 0.55 17.86 1.69
C LEU A 90 1.71 18.20 2.61
N LEU A 91 1.78 17.50 3.74
CA LEU A 91 2.88 17.57 4.69
C LEU A 91 3.56 16.20 4.73
N ILE A 92 4.85 16.12 4.44
CA ILE A 92 5.58 14.86 4.55
C ILE A 92 6.13 14.70 5.97
N ALA A 93 5.76 13.62 6.64
CA ALA A 93 6.24 13.32 7.98
C ALA A 93 7.77 13.21 7.99
N ASN A 94 8.41 13.76 9.02
CA ASN A 94 9.87 13.78 9.09
C ASN A 94 10.46 12.39 9.37
N GLU A 95 9.77 11.60 10.20
CA GLU A 95 10.16 10.24 10.55
C GLU A 95 9.82 9.26 9.42
N ALA A 96 10.81 8.44 9.03
CA ALA A 96 10.61 7.41 8.04
C ALA A 96 9.87 6.21 8.64
N LEU A 97 8.83 5.76 7.93
CA LEU A 97 8.12 4.53 8.25
C LEU A 97 8.98 3.31 7.90
N ASN A 98 8.97 2.29 8.75
CA ASN A 98 9.53 0.98 8.39
C ASN A 98 8.51 0.18 7.58
N CYS A 99 8.51 0.38 6.27
CA CYS A 99 7.70 -0.37 5.31
C CYS A 99 8.43 -0.58 3.98
N LEU A 100 7.95 -1.55 3.21
CA LEU A 100 8.35 -1.89 1.85
C LEU A 100 8.06 -0.72 0.91
N GLY A 101 6.85 -0.17 0.99
CA GLY A 101 6.45 0.96 0.15
C GLY A 101 5.02 1.42 0.36
N GLY A 102 4.69 2.54 -0.27
CA GLY A 102 3.40 3.21 -0.18
C GLY A 102 3.37 4.22 0.97
N VAL A 103 2.17 4.63 1.36
CA VAL A 103 1.97 5.73 2.32
C VAL A 103 0.92 5.41 3.37
N ILE A 104 1.06 6.04 4.53
CA ILE A 104 -0.03 6.24 5.48
C ILE A 104 -0.39 7.72 5.44
N ALA A 105 -1.65 8.03 5.16
CA ALA A 105 -2.15 9.41 5.18
C ALA A 105 -2.97 9.64 6.46
N HIS A 106 -2.87 10.82 7.04
CA HIS A 106 -3.73 11.22 8.15
C HIS A 106 -4.00 12.72 8.18
N ASP A 107 -5.11 13.12 8.81
CA ASP A 107 -5.36 14.54 9.13
C ASP A 107 -4.40 15.02 10.22
N LYS A 108 -4.28 16.33 10.40
CA LYS A 108 -3.34 16.94 11.36
C LYS A 108 -3.50 16.39 12.80
N GLU A 109 -4.73 16.03 13.18
CA GLU A 109 -5.08 15.55 14.51
C GLU A 109 -5.15 14.02 14.62
N ARG A 110 -4.79 13.28 13.55
CA ARG A 110 -4.79 11.81 13.48
C ARG A 110 -6.14 11.15 13.82
N ARG A 111 -7.25 11.86 13.62
CA ARG A 111 -8.61 11.30 13.75
C ARG A 111 -8.98 10.45 12.55
N LYS A 112 -8.52 10.84 11.36
CA LYS A 112 -8.69 10.09 10.12
C LYS A 112 -7.34 9.54 9.72
N ILE A 113 -7.25 8.23 9.53
CA ILE A 113 -6.03 7.55 9.12
C ILE A 113 -6.36 6.59 7.98
N TYR A 114 -5.62 6.70 6.89
CA TYR A 114 -5.76 5.86 5.72
C TYR A 114 -4.45 5.09 5.50
N TYR A 115 -4.50 3.77 5.67
CA TYR A 115 -3.35 2.88 5.53
C TYR A 115 -3.26 2.38 4.08
N ASN A 116 -2.32 2.93 3.31
CA ASN A 116 -2.11 2.55 1.90
C ASN A 116 -0.67 2.07 1.62
N THR A 117 -0.04 1.44 2.60
CA THR A 117 1.21 0.71 2.37
C THR A 117 0.95 -0.57 1.59
N LEU A 118 1.94 -1.02 0.82
CA LEU A 118 1.83 -2.26 0.05
C LEU A 118 1.60 -3.47 0.96
N GLU A 119 2.27 -3.53 2.11
CA GLU A 119 2.07 -4.61 3.09
C GLU A 119 0.72 -4.50 3.79
N GLY A 120 0.24 -3.28 4.05
CA GLY A 120 -1.10 -3.07 4.59
C GLY A 120 -2.18 -3.61 3.65
N ARG A 121 -2.04 -3.33 2.35
CA ARG A 121 -2.89 -3.89 1.29
C ARG A 121 -2.76 -5.41 1.19
N LEU A 122 -1.54 -5.94 1.19
CA LEU A 122 -1.29 -7.38 1.13
C LEU A 122 -1.88 -8.11 2.34
N LEU A 123 -1.76 -7.55 3.54
CA LEU A 123 -2.34 -8.10 4.76
C LEU A 123 -3.87 -8.15 4.70
N LYS A 124 -4.51 -7.09 4.20
CA LYS A 124 -5.96 -7.05 3.99
C LYS A 124 -6.41 -8.09 2.95
N LEU A 125 -5.67 -8.23 1.86
CA LEU A 125 -5.91 -9.26 0.85
C LEU A 125 -5.72 -10.67 1.43
N ARG A 126 -4.68 -10.90 2.25
CA ARG A 126 -4.45 -12.19 2.91
C ARG A 126 -5.63 -12.61 3.78
N ARG A 127 -6.24 -11.69 4.51
CA ARG A 127 -7.43 -11.97 5.34
C ARG A 127 -8.67 -12.32 4.53
N THR A 128 -8.87 -11.67 3.39
CA THR A 128 -10.10 -11.80 2.58
C THR A 128 -10.00 -12.90 1.52
N MET A 129 -8.81 -13.14 0.97
CA MET A 129 -8.60 -14.06 -0.16
C MET A 129 -8.08 -15.44 0.25
N LYS A 130 -7.65 -15.66 1.50
CA LYS A 130 -7.09 -16.96 1.93
C LYS A 130 -8.01 -18.14 1.60
N ALA A 131 -9.31 -18.01 1.90
CA ALA A 131 -10.28 -19.07 1.60
C ALA A 131 -10.42 -19.32 0.09
N LYS A 132 -10.35 -18.26 -0.73
CA LYS A 132 -10.37 -18.36 -2.19
C LYS A 132 -9.13 -19.07 -2.72
N VAL A 133 -7.93 -18.65 -2.30
CA VAL A 133 -6.66 -19.28 -2.70
C VAL A 133 -6.66 -20.79 -2.39
N ILE A 134 -7.09 -21.17 -1.18
CA ILE A 134 -7.17 -22.59 -0.79
C ILE A 134 -8.13 -23.36 -1.69
N ARG A 135 -9.30 -22.80 -2.00
CA ARG A 135 -10.30 -23.46 -2.84
C ARG A 135 -9.80 -23.65 -4.27
N GLU A 136 -9.24 -22.61 -4.88
CA GLU A 136 -8.77 -22.67 -6.28
C GLU A 136 -7.56 -23.62 -6.43
N LEU A 137 -6.64 -23.64 -5.47
CA LEU A 137 -5.40 -24.43 -5.59
C LEU A 137 -5.53 -25.89 -5.13
N LEU A 138 -6.41 -26.16 -4.15
CA LEU A 138 -6.46 -27.47 -3.48
C LEU A 138 -7.82 -28.16 -3.60
N GLY A 139 -8.75 -27.57 -4.35
CA GLY A 139 -10.13 -28.02 -4.43
C GLY A 139 -10.93 -27.69 -3.17
N GLY A 140 -12.15 -27.18 -3.35
CA GLY A 140 -13.10 -27.03 -2.26
C GLY A 140 -13.53 -28.39 -1.72
N ALA A 141 -13.62 -28.52 -0.40
CA ALA A 141 -14.42 -29.54 0.27
C ALA A 141 -15.47 -28.81 1.10
#